data_AF-A0A511ZAS7-F1
#
_entry.id   AF-A0A511ZAS7-F1
#
_cell.length_a   1.000
_cell.length_b   1.000
_cell.length_c   1.000
_cell.angle_alpha   90.00
_cell.angle_beta   90.00
_cell.angle_gamma   90.00
#
_symmetry.space_group_name_H-M   'P 1'
#
loop_
_entity.id
_entity.type
_entity.pdbx_description
1 polymer ?
#
loop_
_entity_poly.entity_id
_entity_poly.type
_entity_poly.pdbx_seq_one_letter_code
_entity_poly.pdbx_strand_id
1 'polypeptide(L)'
;MQDQSKKITYGAMMLALFIILLAGAFFIPLFGVIMLIFTPLPIILYRLRHDRGSTILVVAVANLLALPIGGPVLWFLAFLFGVMGMLIAESIQLGKSKLYTFMASGLYLIIMGVVFYLVLALFFEVNIMDTLMTLLKESEEQFKASLNSFGAFPESYEKIVTDAFTMYRTSIPAVFILSVYVFTFLMVIPNFEVLRRLGHDVPKFPPFRDMKLPVITIFIYGLLILLPFIMEMSPDSTAYLMYVNATVILRSLLLLQGLALVHYFMHRMKLPGIVTFFATIFALLLSQITTLLGILDIGMNIRAWIGKDNLKK
;
A
#
# COMPACT_ATOMS: atom_id res chain seq x y z
N MET A 1 10.19 15.27 -40.33
CA MET A 1 9.00 16.05 -39.90
C MET A 1 7.79 15.18 -39.54
N GLN A 2 7.39 14.18 -40.35
CA GLN A 2 6.25 13.30 -40.03
C GLN A 2 6.37 12.57 -38.67
N ASP A 3 7.57 12.11 -38.30
CA ASP A 3 7.78 11.39 -37.04
C ASP A 3 7.67 12.30 -35.80
N GLN A 4 8.16 13.54 -35.91
CA GLN A 4 7.99 14.57 -34.87
C GLN A 4 6.54 15.01 -34.71
N SER A 5 5.81 15.19 -35.83
CA SER A 5 4.38 15.52 -35.77
C SER A 5 3.57 14.42 -35.08
N LYS A 6 3.81 13.15 -35.42
CA LYS A 6 3.17 11.99 -34.75
C LYS A 6 3.48 11.94 -33.25
N LYS A 7 4.72 12.21 -32.86
CA LYS A 7 5.15 12.27 -31.45
C LYS A 7 4.45 13.38 -30.67
N ILE A 8 4.31 14.57 -31.25
CA ILE A 8 3.61 15.70 -30.63
C ILE A 8 2.12 15.38 -30.48
N THR A 9 1.47 14.87 -31.53
CA THR A 9 0.05 14.50 -31.49
C THR A 9 -0.21 13.42 -30.44
N TYR A 10 0.61 12.37 -30.39
CA TYR A 10 0.46 11.33 -29.38
C TYR A 10 0.71 11.84 -27.95
N GLY A 11 1.70 12.74 -27.78
CA GLY A 11 1.94 13.42 -26.52
C GLY A 11 0.74 14.25 -26.06
N ALA A 12 0.13 15.02 -26.95
CA ALA A 12 -1.08 15.79 -26.67
C ALA A 12 -2.26 14.88 -26.28
N MET A 13 -2.44 13.74 -26.95
CA MET A 13 -3.47 12.76 -26.58
C MET A 13 -3.25 12.17 -25.19
N MET A 14 -2.02 11.75 -24.87
CA MET A 14 -1.70 11.18 -23.55
C MET A 14 -1.81 12.24 -22.44
N LEU A 15 -1.40 13.47 -22.73
CA LEU A 15 -1.57 14.62 -21.84
C LEU A 15 -3.04 14.90 -21.55
N ALA A 16 -3.88 14.97 -22.59
CA ALA A 16 -5.33 15.18 -22.42
C ALA A 16 -5.97 14.06 -21.60
N LEU A 17 -5.64 12.79 -21.91
CA LEU A 17 -6.13 11.65 -21.16
C LEU A 17 -5.68 11.68 -19.69
N PHE A 18 -4.42 12.04 -19.42
CA PHE A 18 -3.90 12.20 -18.07
C PHE A 18 -4.66 13.26 -17.28
N ILE A 19 -4.88 14.44 -17.87
CA ILE A 19 -5.61 15.54 -17.22
C ILE A 19 -7.07 15.18 -16.97
N ILE A 20 -7.73 14.50 -17.92
CA ILE A 20 -9.12 14.04 -17.74
C ILE A 20 -9.22 13.04 -16.59
N LEU A 21 -8.33 12.04 -16.55
CA LEU A 21 -8.30 11.05 -15.47
C LEU A 21 -8.01 11.71 -14.12
N LEU A 22 -7.04 12.63 -14.08
CA LEU A 22 -6.65 13.33 -12.86
C LEU A 22 -7.76 14.26 -12.34
N ALA A 23 -8.35 15.08 -13.21
CA ALA A 23 -9.43 15.98 -12.84
C ALA A 23 -10.68 15.19 -12.44
N GLY A 24 -11.02 14.14 -13.18
CA GLY A 24 -12.13 13.25 -12.82
C GLY A 24 -11.88 12.52 -11.49
N ALA A 25 -10.64 12.12 -11.23
CA ALA A 25 -10.24 11.56 -9.94
C ALA A 25 -10.46 12.51 -8.76
N PHE A 26 -10.24 13.81 -8.99
CA PHE A 26 -10.35 14.85 -7.98
C PHE A 26 -11.80 15.35 -7.78
N PHE A 27 -12.56 15.55 -8.85
CA PHE A 27 -13.88 16.19 -8.78
C PHE A 27 -15.08 15.24 -8.75
N ILE A 28 -14.92 13.95 -9.12
CA ILE A 28 -16.04 13.00 -9.18
C ILE A 28 -15.96 12.04 -7.99
N PRO A 29 -16.82 12.17 -6.96
CA PRO A 29 -16.88 11.22 -5.86
C PRO A 29 -17.17 9.80 -6.35
N LEU A 30 -16.66 8.79 -5.63
CA LEU A 30 -16.78 7.34 -5.94
C LEU A 30 -16.08 6.90 -7.24
N PHE A 31 -16.44 7.45 -8.39
CA PHE A 31 -15.80 7.13 -9.68
C PHE A 31 -14.35 7.63 -9.75
N GLY A 32 -14.04 8.70 -9.02
CA GLY A 32 -12.71 9.27 -8.98
C GLY A 32 -11.65 8.29 -8.50
N VAL A 33 -12.00 7.35 -7.61
CA VAL A 33 -11.08 6.28 -7.15
C VAL A 33 -10.64 5.39 -8.31
N ILE A 34 -11.57 5.04 -9.22
CA ILE A 34 -11.26 4.21 -10.39
C ILE A 34 -10.39 5.00 -11.36
N MET A 35 -10.70 6.27 -11.61
CA MET A 35 -9.89 7.12 -12.50
C MET A 35 -8.47 7.35 -11.94
N LEU A 36 -8.36 7.50 -10.62
CA LEU A 36 -7.09 7.66 -9.91
C LEU A 36 -6.16 6.48 -10.20
N ILE A 37 -6.67 5.24 -10.10
CA ILE A 37 -5.91 4.01 -10.38
C ILE A 37 -5.27 4.06 -11.77
N PHE A 38 -5.97 4.55 -12.78
CA PHE A 38 -5.46 4.61 -14.16
C PHE A 38 -4.75 5.92 -14.52
N THR A 39 -4.66 6.88 -13.59
CA THR A 39 -4.03 8.18 -13.87
C THR A 39 -2.57 8.06 -14.32
N PRO A 40 -1.72 7.15 -13.78
CA PRO A 40 -0.36 6.97 -14.31
C PRO A 40 -0.31 6.39 -15.74
N LEU A 41 -1.37 5.71 -16.20
CA LEU A 41 -1.39 4.94 -17.46
C LEU A 41 -0.97 5.74 -18.70
N PRO A 42 -1.48 6.96 -18.95
CA PRO A 42 -1.15 7.69 -20.18
C PRO A 42 0.34 8.06 -20.23
N ILE A 43 0.93 8.37 -19.08
CA ILE A 43 2.36 8.66 -18.97
C ILE A 43 3.18 7.38 -19.16
N ILE A 44 2.72 6.24 -18.63
CA ILE A 44 3.36 4.94 -18.88
C ILE A 44 3.37 4.66 -20.39
N LEU A 45 2.23 4.77 -21.06
CA LEU A 45 2.09 4.53 -22.50
C LEU A 45 2.97 5.45 -23.33
N TYR A 46 3.02 6.75 -22.99
CA TYR A 46 3.91 7.70 -23.64
C TYR A 46 5.38 7.31 -23.48
N ARG A 47 5.79 7.00 -22.25
CA ARG A 47 7.18 6.65 -21.93
C ARG A 47 7.63 5.35 -22.58
N LEU A 48 6.73 4.37 -22.75
CA LEU A 48 7.03 3.12 -23.43
C LEU A 48 7.29 3.30 -24.94
N ARG A 49 6.80 4.37 -25.56
CA ARG A 49 6.97 4.66 -27.00
C ARG A 49 8.01 5.74 -27.31
N HIS A 50 8.34 6.59 -26.34
CA HIS A 50 9.20 7.75 -26.53
C HIS A 50 10.30 7.87 -25.46
N ASP A 51 11.28 8.71 -25.73
CA ASP A 51 12.44 8.93 -24.84
C ASP A 51 12.07 9.61 -23.51
N ARG A 52 13.01 9.55 -22.56
CA ARG A 52 12.89 10.14 -21.22
C ARG A 52 12.63 11.65 -21.28
N GLY A 53 13.41 12.38 -22.07
CA GLY A 53 13.34 13.85 -22.12
C GLY A 53 11.96 14.35 -22.57
N SER A 54 11.39 13.71 -23.58
CA SER A 54 10.05 14.04 -24.09
C SER A 54 8.96 13.68 -23.07
N THR A 55 9.16 12.62 -22.30
CA THR A 55 8.22 12.24 -21.24
C THR A 55 8.24 13.23 -20.08
N ILE A 56 9.43 13.70 -19.69
CA ILE A 56 9.58 14.77 -18.69
C ILE A 56 8.83 16.02 -19.16
N LEU A 57 8.95 16.39 -20.44
CA LEU A 57 8.20 17.51 -21.00
C LEU A 57 6.68 17.31 -20.89
N VAL A 58 6.16 16.12 -21.22
CA VAL A 58 4.73 15.80 -21.07
C VAL A 58 4.28 15.93 -19.61
N VAL A 59 5.05 15.40 -18.66
CA VAL A 59 4.73 15.52 -17.22
C VAL A 59 4.80 16.99 -16.76
N ALA A 60 5.79 17.76 -17.21
CA ALA A 60 5.90 19.18 -16.88
C ALA A 60 4.70 19.98 -17.42
N VAL A 61 4.29 19.75 -18.66
CA VAL A 61 3.09 20.39 -19.24
C VAL A 61 1.82 19.93 -18.50
N ALA A 62 1.72 18.66 -18.11
CA ALA A 62 0.59 18.16 -17.32
C ALA A 62 0.46 18.90 -15.98
N ASN A 63 1.59 19.15 -15.31
CA ASN A 63 1.63 19.92 -14.08
C ASN A 63 1.17 21.36 -14.28
N LEU A 64 1.66 22.03 -15.34
CA LEU A 64 1.24 23.39 -15.68
C LEU A 64 -0.27 23.47 -15.97
N LEU A 65 -0.84 22.47 -16.64
CA LEU A 65 -2.27 22.41 -16.92
C LEU A 65 -3.11 22.08 -15.68
N ALA A 66 -2.59 21.28 -14.75
CA ALA A 66 -3.31 20.91 -13.53
C ALA A 66 -3.49 22.10 -12.57
N LEU A 67 -2.55 23.03 -12.54
CA LEU A 67 -2.57 24.19 -11.65
C LEU A 67 -3.82 25.08 -11.80
N PRO A 68 -4.21 25.57 -13.00
CA PRO A 68 -5.43 26.37 -13.15
C PRO A 68 -6.72 25.56 -12.95
N ILE A 69 -6.68 24.23 -13.04
CA ILE A 69 -7.87 23.38 -12.93
C ILE A 69 -8.24 23.13 -11.46
N GLY A 70 -7.27 22.78 -10.61
CA GLY A 70 -7.52 22.40 -9.22
C GLY A 70 -6.50 22.95 -8.22
N GLY A 71 -5.76 23.99 -8.60
CA GLY A 71 -4.82 24.68 -7.72
C GLY A 71 -3.62 23.83 -7.31
N PRO A 72 -2.97 24.18 -6.17
CA PRO A 72 -1.76 23.50 -5.68
C PRO A 72 -1.95 22.00 -5.42
N VAL A 73 -3.16 21.58 -5.02
CA VAL A 73 -3.46 20.18 -4.74
C VAL A 73 -3.43 19.36 -6.03
N LEU A 74 -4.12 19.80 -7.08
CA LEU A 74 -4.14 19.07 -8.35
C LEU A 74 -2.78 19.13 -9.06
N TRP A 75 -2.04 20.23 -8.90
CA TRP A 75 -0.65 20.32 -9.33
C TRP A 75 0.21 19.24 -8.64
N PHE A 76 0.14 19.11 -7.31
CA PHE A 76 0.88 18.08 -6.59
C PHE A 76 0.49 16.67 -7.04
N LEU A 77 -0.80 16.40 -7.23
CA LEU A 77 -1.26 15.09 -7.73
C LEU A 77 -0.79 14.82 -9.17
N ALA A 78 -0.74 15.84 -10.05
CA ALA A 78 -0.19 15.72 -11.39
C ALA A 78 1.30 15.36 -11.36
N PHE A 79 2.07 16.00 -10.48
CA PHE A 79 3.47 15.66 -10.23
C PHE A 79 3.60 14.23 -9.73
N LEU A 80 2.82 13.89 -8.69
CA LEU A 80 2.83 12.60 -8.02
C LEU A 80 2.61 11.46 -9.01
N PHE A 81 1.51 11.50 -9.76
CA PHE A 81 1.14 10.42 -10.68
C PHE A 81 1.89 10.47 -12.01
N GLY A 82 2.33 11.66 -12.45
CA GLY A 82 3.17 11.80 -13.63
C GLY A 82 4.51 11.10 -13.45
N VAL A 83 5.21 11.38 -12.35
CA VAL A 83 6.49 10.73 -12.02
C VAL A 83 6.28 9.25 -11.69
N MET A 84 5.18 8.87 -11.03
CA MET A 84 4.85 7.46 -10.81
C MET A 84 4.71 6.69 -12.14
N GLY A 85 4.02 7.27 -13.13
CA GLY A 85 3.89 6.67 -14.46
C GLY A 85 5.24 6.51 -15.16
N MET A 86 6.13 7.50 -15.04
CA MET A 86 7.51 7.38 -15.51
C MET A 86 8.28 6.24 -14.82
N LEU A 87 8.22 6.17 -13.48
CA LEU A 87 8.91 5.16 -12.68
C LEU A 87 8.45 3.75 -13.06
N ILE A 88 7.15 3.55 -13.25
CA ILE A 88 6.58 2.27 -13.70
C ILE A 88 7.11 1.90 -15.09
N ALA A 89 7.05 2.84 -16.05
CA ALA A 89 7.51 2.59 -17.41
C ALA A 89 9.03 2.33 -17.50
N GLU A 90 9.82 3.05 -16.72
CA GLU A 90 11.27 2.83 -16.66
C GLU A 90 11.61 1.47 -16.06
N SER A 91 10.87 1.05 -15.02
CA SER A 91 11.03 -0.29 -14.45
C SER A 91 10.75 -1.38 -15.49
N ILE A 92 9.72 -1.20 -16.32
CA ILE A 92 9.39 -2.12 -17.42
C ILE A 92 10.50 -2.13 -18.47
N GLN A 93 10.97 -0.97 -18.94
CA GLN A 93 12.03 -0.90 -19.96
C GLN A 93 13.37 -1.45 -19.49
N LEU A 94 13.66 -1.36 -18.20
CA LEU A 94 14.87 -1.92 -17.58
C LEU A 94 14.73 -3.42 -17.26
N GLY A 95 13.64 -4.07 -17.68
CA GLY A 95 13.38 -5.49 -17.43
C GLY A 95 13.25 -5.83 -15.95
N LYS A 96 12.89 -4.86 -15.10
CA LYS A 96 12.75 -5.07 -13.66
C LYS A 96 11.51 -5.91 -13.37
N SER A 97 11.56 -6.66 -12.28
CA SER A 97 10.42 -7.49 -11.87
C SER A 97 9.21 -6.64 -11.46
N LYS A 98 8.01 -7.23 -11.51
CA LYS A 98 6.79 -6.56 -11.03
C LYS A 98 6.87 -6.22 -9.54
N LEU A 99 7.51 -7.09 -8.75
CA LEU A 99 7.79 -6.84 -7.33
C LEU A 99 8.70 -5.63 -7.14
N TYR A 100 9.77 -5.51 -7.94
CA TYR A 100 10.63 -4.32 -7.91
C TYR A 100 9.81 -3.05 -8.21
N THR A 101 9.00 -3.08 -9.27
CA THR A 101 8.16 -1.95 -9.67
C THR A 101 7.19 -1.56 -8.56
N PHE A 102 6.56 -2.54 -7.92
CA PHE A 102 5.67 -2.34 -6.77
C PHE A 102 6.41 -1.72 -5.57
N MET A 103 7.56 -2.26 -5.18
CA MET A 103 8.35 -1.75 -4.07
C MET A 103 8.84 -0.32 -4.33
N ALA A 104 9.37 -0.05 -5.54
CA ALA A 104 9.84 1.26 -5.93
C ALA A 104 8.70 2.30 -5.97
N SER A 105 7.53 1.92 -6.50
CA SER A 105 6.35 2.78 -6.54
C SER A 105 5.82 3.10 -5.14
N GLY A 106 5.77 2.10 -4.25
CA GLY A 106 5.33 2.28 -2.87
C GLY A 106 6.28 3.17 -2.08
N LEU A 107 7.59 2.94 -2.21
CA LEU A 107 8.61 3.80 -1.60
C LEU A 107 8.52 5.24 -2.11
N TYR A 108 8.34 5.42 -3.41
CA TYR A 108 8.14 6.74 -4.02
C TYR A 108 6.92 7.46 -3.41
N LEU A 109 5.78 6.78 -3.26
CA LEU A 109 4.59 7.36 -2.65
C LEU A 109 4.76 7.67 -1.16
N ILE A 110 5.50 6.85 -0.41
CA ILE A 110 5.85 7.14 0.99
C ILE A 110 6.66 8.43 1.06
N ILE A 111 7.73 8.53 0.27
CA ILE A 111 8.60 9.72 0.24
C ILE A 111 7.78 10.96 -0.12
N MET A 112 6.97 10.88 -1.19
CA MET A 112 6.16 12.02 -1.62
C MET A 112 5.07 12.38 -0.60
N GLY A 113 4.47 11.40 0.08
CA GLY A 113 3.52 11.68 1.16
C GLY A 113 4.18 12.39 2.35
N VAL A 114 5.39 11.99 2.74
CA VAL A 114 6.16 12.68 3.80
C VAL A 114 6.57 14.08 3.35
N VAL A 115 7.06 14.24 2.12
CA VAL A 115 7.39 15.56 1.57
C VAL A 115 6.17 16.47 1.54
N PHE A 116 5.02 15.96 1.09
CA PHE A 116 3.77 16.72 1.06
C PHE A 116 3.32 17.15 2.46
N TYR A 117 3.40 16.23 3.44
CA TYR A 117 3.14 16.55 4.84
C TYR A 117 4.06 17.67 5.35
N LEU A 118 5.37 17.57 5.10
CA LEU A 118 6.33 18.60 5.52
C LEU A 118 6.05 19.95 4.85
N VAL A 119 5.67 19.96 3.57
CA VAL A 119 5.31 21.19 2.86
C VAL A 119 4.09 21.85 3.51
N LEU A 120 3.04 21.08 3.81
CA LEU A 120 1.86 21.61 4.49
C LEU A 120 2.17 22.14 5.89
N ALA A 121 2.96 21.42 6.66
CA ALA A 121 3.33 21.82 8.02
C ALA A 121 4.21 23.08 8.05
N LEU A 122 5.20 23.18 7.17
CA LEU A 122 6.21 24.25 7.21
C LEU A 122 5.82 25.52 6.45
N PHE A 123 5.05 25.40 5.36
CA PHE A 123 4.73 26.54 4.49
C PHE A 123 3.29 27.03 4.62
N PHE A 124 2.37 26.15 5.05
CA PHE A 124 0.96 26.48 5.18
C PHE A 124 0.49 26.46 6.63
N GLU A 125 1.38 26.14 7.59
CA GLU A 125 1.07 25.99 9.02
C GLU A 125 -0.08 25.01 9.29
N VAL A 126 -0.33 24.08 8.34
CA VAL A 126 -1.36 23.04 8.46
C VAL A 126 -0.71 21.78 9.00
N ASN A 127 -0.91 21.53 10.30
CA ASN A 127 -0.47 20.28 10.92
C ASN A 127 -1.57 19.22 10.86
N ILE A 128 -1.49 18.36 9.83
CA ILE A 128 -2.41 17.21 9.67
C ILE A 128 -2.30 16.28 10.88
N MET A 129 -1.11 16.14 11.48
CA MET A 129 -0.93 15.27 12.63
C MET A 129 -1.72 15.78 13.83
N ASP A 130 -1.68 17.08 14.13
CA ASP A 130 -2.45 17.65 15.26
C ASP A 130 -3.95 17.46 15.07
N THR A 131 -4.42 17.62 13.83
CA THR A 131 -5.83 17.36 13.48
C THR A 131 -6.21 15.90 13.74
N LEU A 132 -5.38 14.95 13.27
CA LEU A 132 -5.60 13.52 13.51
C LEU A 132 -5.54 13.17 15.00
N MET A 133 -4.62 13.76 15.76
CA MET A 133 -4.49 13.54 17.20
C MET A 133 -5.70 14.05 17.96
N THR A 134 -6.23 15.21 17.57
CA THR A 134 -7.45 15.77 18.16
C THR A 134 -8.64 14.86 17.93
N LEU A 135 -8.84 14.40 16.68
CA LEU A 135 -9.91 13.45 16.32
C LEU A 135 -9.80 12.13 17.09
N LEU A 136 -8.59 11.60 17.27
CA LEU A 136 -8.37 10.38 18.05
C LEU A 136 -8.69 10.58 19.52
N LYS A 137 -8.31 11.72 20.10
CA LYS A 137 -8.62 12.07 21.49
C LYS A 137 -10.13 12.21 21.72
N GLU A 138 -10.83 12.92 20.83
CA GLU A 138 -12.29 13.03 20.87
C GLU A 138 -12.96 11.65 20.77
N SER A 139 -12.42 10.77 19.91
CA SER A 139 -12.90 9.39 19.78
C SER A 139 -12.68 8.57 21.05
N GLU A 140 -11.55 8.76 21.75
CA GLU A 140 -11.26 8.13 23.02
C GLU A 140 -12.24 8.58 24.11
N GLU A 141 -12.45 9.89 24.23
CA GLU A 141 -13.37 10.48 25.20
C GLU A 141 -14.82 10.01 24.94
N GLN A 142 -15.24 9.98 23.68
CA GLN A 142 -16.56 9.48 23.30
C GLN A 142 -16.73 7.99 23.62
N PHE A 143 -15.69 7.18 23.43
CA PHE A 143 -15.71 5.76 23.76
C PHE A 143 -15.80 5.54 25.28
N LYS A 144 -15.00 6.28 26.07
CA LYS A 144 -15.07 6.26 27.55
C LYS A 144 -16.43 6.70 28.07
N ALA A 145 -16.99 7.79 27.54
CA ALA A 145 -18.33 8.26 27.90
C ALA A 145 -19.42 7.20 27.59
N SER A 146 -19.29 6.53 26.44
CA SER A 146 -20.20 5.45 26.03
C SER A 146 -20.11 4.27 26.99
N LEU A 147 -18.91 3.84 27.38
CA LEU A 147 -18.72 2.79 28.39
C LEU A 147 -19.38 3.17 29.72
N ASN A 148 -19.15 4.38 30.21
CA ASN A 148 -19.74 4.85 31.47
C ASN A 148 -21.28 4.88 31.44
N SER A 149 -21.89 5.04 30.25
CA SER A 149 -23.35 4.99 30.09
C SER A 149 -23.96 3.59 30.22
N PHE A 150 -23.18 2.51 29.99
CA PHE A 150 -23.63 1.12 30.16
C PHE A 150 -23.44 0.58 31.59
N GLY A 151 -22.94 1.42 32.51
CA GLY A 151 -22.61 1.09 33.89
C GLY A 151 -21.16 1.46 34.21
N ALA A 152 -20.84 1.66 35.50
CA ALA A 152 -19.48 1.92 35.92
C ALA A 152 -18.62 0.67 35.73
N PHE A 153 -17.82 0.64 34.67
CA PHE A 153 -16.76 -0.36 34.52
C PHE A 153 -15.66 -0.08 35.54
N PRO A 154 -14.97 -1.12 36.06
CA PRO A 154 -13.82 -0.93 36.94
C PRO A 154 -12.77 0.00 36.31
N GLU A 155 -12.03 0.78 37.11
CA GLU A 155 -10.94 1.66 36.63
C GLU A 155 -9.90 0.94 35.75
N SER A 156 -9.75 -0.38 35.93
CA SER A 156 -8.90 -1.21 35.07
C SER A 156 -9.31 -1.18 33.59
N TYR A 157 -10.59 -0.99 33.28
CA TYR A 157 -11.08 -0.85 31.91
C TYR A 157 -10.70 0.49 31.28
N GLU A 158 -10.75 1.59 32.03
CA GLU A 158 -10.30 2.89 31.50
C GLU A 158 -8.83 2.86 31.11
N LYS A 159 -8.00 2.17 31.91
CA LYS A 159 -6.59 1.95 31.58
C LYS A 159 -6.43 1.13 30.31
N ILE A 160 -7.17 0.03 30.15
CA ILE A 160 -7.15 -0.79 28.92
C ILE A 160 -7.52 0.05 27.68
N VAL A 161 -8.54 0.91 27.80
CA VAL A 161 -8.93 1.82 26.71
C VAL A 161 -7.81 2.80 26.39
N THR A 162 -7.27 3.47 27.41
CA THR A 162 -6.18 4.44 27.24
C THR A 162 -4.94 3.81 26.60
N ASP A 163 -4.57 2.61 27.03
CA ASP A 163 -3.45 1.85 26.47
C ASP A 163 -3.71 1.46 25.00
N ALA A 164 -4.96 1.08 24.65
CA ALA A 164 -5.34 0.77 23.28
C ALA A 164 -5.26 2.00 22.37
N PHE A 165 -5.78 3.16 22.80
CA PHE A 165 -5.68 4.41 22.04
C PHE A 165 -4.23 4.89 21.91
N THR A 166 -3.41 4.70 22.94
CA THR A 166 -1.97 4.96 22.90
C THR A 166 -1.28 4.10 21.85
N MET A 167 -1.61 2.81 21.77
CA MET A 167 -1.11 1.91 20.74
C MET A 167 -1.57 2.34 19.33
N TYR A 168 -2.84 2.70 19.16
CA TYR A 168 -3.36 3.19 17.88
C TYR A 168 -2.62 4.45 17.42
N ARG A 169 -2.49 5.44 18.30
CA ARG A 169 -1.73 6.68 18.05
C ARG A 169 -0.29 6.38 17.62
N THR A 170 0.37 5.49 18.36
CA THR A 170 1.77 5.13 18.10
C THR A 170 1.94 4.36 16.78
N SER A 171 0.91 3.64 16.34
CA SER A 171 0.92 2.84 15.10
C SER A 171 0.66 3.62 13.81
N ILE A 172 0.33 4.92 13.88
CA ILE A 172 0.00 5.75 12.71
C ILE A 172 1.06 5.65 11.59
N PRO A 173 2.38 5.74 11.87
CA PRO A 173 3.39 5.61 10.81
C PRO A 173 3.34 4.25 10.09
N ALA A 174 3.18 3.15 10.82
CA ALA A 174 3.06 1.81 10.25
C ALA A 174 1.78 1.67 9.42
N VAL A 175 0.64 2.18 9.93
CA VAL A 175 -0.62 2.19 9.18
C VAL A 175 -0.47 3.00 7.89
N PHE A 176 0.18 4.16 7.93
CA PHE A 176 0.47 4.95 6.74
C PHE A 176 1.29 4.16 5.70
N ILE A 177 2.39 3.52 6.13
CA ILE A 177 3.22 2.68 5.24
C ILE A 177 2.40 1.55 4.61
N LEU A 178 1.64 0.81 5.42
CA LEU A 178 0.82 -0.31 4.96
C LEU A 178 -0.26 0.17 3.98
N SER A 179 -0.95 1.27 4.29
CA SER A 179 -1.96 1.87 3.41
C SER A 179 -1.38 2.32 2.08
N VAL A 180 -0.17 2.91 2.06
CA VAL A 180 0.50 3.27 0.81
C VAL A 180 0.81 2.04 -0.04
N TYR A 181 1.26 0.93 0.56
CA TYR A 181 1.50 -0.30 -0.20
C TYR A 181 0.21 -0.95 -0.71
N VAL A 182 -0.88 -0.92 0.06
CA VAL A 182 -2.20 -1.35 -0.42
C VAL A 182 -2.64 -0.50 -1.61
N PHE A 183 -2.52 0.83 -1.50
CA PHE A 183 -2.84 1.74 -2.59
C PHE A 183 -1.98 1.52 -3.83
N THR A 184 -0.67 1.32 -3.64
CA THR A 184 0.27 0.98 -4.71
C THR A 184 -0.12 -0.32 -5.41
N PHE A 185 -0.60 -1.32 -4.66
CA PHE A 185 -1.04 -2.60 -5.22
C PHE A 185 -2.26 -2.39 -6.12
N LEU A 186 -3.25 -1.63 -5.64
CA LEU A 186 -4.46 -1.27 -6.38
C LEU A 186 -4.18 -0.41 -7.62
N MET A 187 -3.06 0.33 -7.64
CA MET A 187 -2.59 1.07 -8.80
C MET A 187 -1.80 0.21 -9.79
N VAL A 188 -0.71 -0.43 -9.36
CA VAL A 188 0.25 -1.09 -10.25
C VAL A 188 -0.37 -2.29 -10.96
N ILE A 189 -1.21 -3.08 -10.28
CA ILE A 189 -1.74 -4.31 -10.86
C ILE A 189 -2.69 -4.04 -12.04
N PRO A 190 -3.74 -3.20 -11.91
CA PRO A 190 -4.61 -2.89 -13.03
C PRO A 190 -3.87 -2.24 -14.20
N ASN A 191 -2.91 -1.35 -13.94
CA ASN A 191 -2.10 -0.75 -15.00
C ASN A 191 -1.32 -1.80 -15.80
N PHE A 192 -0.66 -2.75 -15.12
CA PHE A 192 0.04 -3.85 -15.81
C PHE A 192 -0.93 -4.72 -16.63
N GLU A 193 -2.13 -4.98 -16.12
CA GLU A 193 -3.14 -5.76 -16.85
C GLU A 193 -3.59 -5.04 -18.13
N VAL A 194 -3.83 -3.73 -18.06
CA VAL A 194 -4.18 -2.92 -19.23
C VAL A 194 -3.02 -2.89 -20.23
N LEU A 195 -1.79 -2.66 -19.77
CA LEU A 195 -0.60 -2.65 -20.63
C LEU A 195 -0.43 -3.97 -21.39
N ARG A 196 -0.64 -5.11 -20.71
CA ARG A 196 -0.61 -6.44 -21.32
C ARG A 196 -1.66 -6.59 -22.42
N ARG A 197 -2.88 -6.12 -22.18
CA ARG A 197 -3.97 -6.14 -23.17
C ARG A 197 -3.68 -5.24 -24.37
N LEU A 198 -2.92 -4.17 -24.17
CA LEU A 198 -2.45 -3.28 -25.22
C LEU A 198 -1.21 -3.81 -25.98
N GLY A 199 -0.77 -5.04 -25.68
CA GLY A 199 0.32 -5.71 -26.39
C GLY A 199 1.73 -5.36 -25.88
N HIS A 200 1.86 -4.71 -24.73
CA HIS A 200 3.16 -4.46 -24.11
C HIS A 200 3.66 -5.70 -23.35
N ASP A 201 4.94 -6.02 -23.51
CA ASP A 201 5.60 -7.04 -22.69
C ASP A 201 5.84 -6.50 -21.28
N VAL A 202 5.05 -7.01 -20.33
CA VAL A 202 5.10 -6.59 -18.93
C VAL A 202 5.37 -7.79 -18.01
N PRO A 203 6.21 -7.62 -16.98
CA PRO A 203 6.50 -8.66 -16.01
C PRO A 203 5.22 -9.24 -15.37
N LYS A 204 5.16 -10.58 -15.22
CA LYS A 204 4.04 -11.27 -14.55
C LYS A 204 4.27 -11.35 -13.04
N PHE A 205 3.24 -11.12 -12.23
CA PHE A 205 3.31 -11.44 -10.79
C PHE A 205 3.29 -12.96 -10.64
N PRO A 206 4.15 -13.56 -9.79
CA PRO A 206 3.84 -14.88 -9.27
C PRO A 206 2.46 -14.82 -8.57
N PRO A 207 1.67 -15.90 -8.64
CA PRO A 207 0.44 -16.01 -7.86
C PRO A 207 0.66 -15.64 -6.39
N PHE A 208 -0.30 -14.95 -5.77
CA PHE A 208 -0.20 -14.55 -4.35
C PHE A 208 0.07 -15.74 -3.42
N ARG A 209 -0.50 -16.92 -3.73
CA ARG A 209 -0.24 -18.19 -3.03
C ARG A 209 1.23 -18.63 -3.02
N ASP A 210 2.07 -18.08 -3.89
CA ASP A 210 3.49 -18.40 -3.99
C ASP A 210 4.35 -17.40 -3.19
N MET A 211 3.74 -16.37 -2.60
CA MET A 211 4.41 -15.42 -1.71
C MET A 211 5.11 -16.19 -0.58
N LYS A 212 6.39 -15.88 -0.38
CA LYS A 212 7.20 -16.35 0.74
C LYS A 212 8.09 -15.24 1.27
N LEU A 213 7.98 -14.97 2.56
CA LEU A 213 8.91 -14.10 3.27
C LEU A 213 10.23 -14.86 3.58
N PRO A 214 11.36 -14.14 3.67
CA PRO A 214 12.63 -14.77 4.04
C PRO A 214 12.60 -15.26 5.50
N VAL A 215 13.34 -16.34 5.78
CA VAL A 215 13.39 -16.99 7.10
C VAL A 215 13.79 -16.02 8.22
N ILE A 216 14.63 -15.02 7.93
CA ILE A 216 15.03 -13.97 8.87
C ILE A 216 13.84 -13.25 9.51
N THR A 217 12.70 -13.17 8.81
CA THR A 217 11.48 -12.52 9.32
C THR A 217 11.00 -13.16 10.62
N ILE A 218 11.12 -14.48 10.78
CA ILE A 218 10.74 -15.18 12.02
C ILE A 218 11.64 -14.74 13.17
N PHE A 219 12.96 -14.69 12.95
CA PHE A 219 13.91 -14.32 13.99
C PHE A 219 13.72 -12.87 14.44
N ILE A 220 13.49 -11.95 13.49
CA ILE A 220 13.19 -10.54 13.82
C ILE A 220 11.88 -10.44 14.61
N TYR A 221 10.83 -11.12 14.16
CA TYR A 221 9.54 -11.10 14.86
C TYR A 221 9.61 -11.76 16.25
N GLY A 222 10.36 -12.85 16.38
CA GLY A 222 10.64 -13.51 17.66
C GLY A 222 11.37 -12.59 18.63
N LEU A 223 12.37 -11.84 18.15
CA LEU A 223 13.04 -10.81 18.95
C LEU A 223 12.03 -9.75 19.41
N LEU A 224 11.17 -9.23 18.52
CA LEU A 224 10.16 -8.25 18.90
C LEU A 224 9.21 -8.78 19.98
N ILE A 225 8.75 -10.03 19.89
CA ILE A 225 7.88 -10.63 20.93
C ILE A 225 8.59 -10.67 22.29
N LEU A 226 9.91 -10.91 22.30
CA LEU A 226 10.68 -11.02 23.54
C LEU A 226 11.06 -9.65 24.14
N LEU A 227 11.14 -8.58 23.33
CA LEU A 227 11.59 -7.26 23.79
C LEU A 227 10.85 -6.72 25.02
N PRO A 228 9.51 -6.77 25.13
CA PRO A 228 8.79 -6.27 26.30
C PRO A 228 9.13 -7.00 27.62
N PHE A 229 9.66 -8.23 27.53
CA PHE A 229 10.06 -9.01 28.72
C PHE A 229 11.47 -8.67 29.20
N ILE A 230 12.27 -8.02 28.36
CA ILE A 230 13.70 -7.74 28.61
C ILE A 230 13.92 -6.24 28.81
N MET A 231 13.05 -5.39 28.25
CA MET A 231 13.15 -3.95 28.29
C MET A 231 11.79 -3.31 28.57
N GLU A 232 11.70 -2.54 29.66
CA GLU A 232 10.57 -1.65 29.89
C GLU A 232 10.65 -0.45 28.93
N MET A 233 9.56 -0.18 28.23
CA MET A 233 9.45 0.90 27.25
C MET A 233 8.35 1.85 27.68
N SER A 234 8.68 3.11 27.95
CA SER A 234 7.66 4.12 28.26
C SER A 234 6.86 4.46 27.00
N PRO A 235 5.53 4.71 27.10
CA PRO A 235 4.69 4.96 25.93
C PRO A 235 5.13 6.14 25.05
N ASP A 236 5.77 7.15 25.65
CA ASP A 236 6.27 8.33 24.93
C ASP A 236 7.71 8.17 24.40
N SER A 237 8.34 7.01 24.63
CA SER A 237 9.71 6.79 24.17
C SER A 237 9.80 6.47 22.68
N THR A 238 10.90 6.90 22.06
CA THR A 238 11.27 6.48 20.69
C THR A 238 11.37 4.95 20.57
N ALA A 239 11.79 4.26 21.63
CA ALA A 239 11.88 2.80 21.66
C ALA A 239 10.49 2.15 21.53
N TYR A 240 9.50 2.62 22.29
CA TYR A 240 8.12 2.16 22.18
C TYR A 240 7.54 2.43 20.78
N LEU A 241 7.81 3.62 20.22
CA LEU A 241 7.40 3.97 18.87
C LEU A 241 7.96 2.99 17.83
N MET A 242 9.27 2.73 17.86
CA MET A 242 9.91 1.78 16.95
C MET A 242 9.35 0.38 17.13
N TYR A 243 9.18 -0.07 18.38
CA TYR A 243 8.63 -1.37 18.72
C TYR A 243 7.22 -1.57 18.15
N VAL A 244 6.29 -0.65 18.41
CA VAL A 244 4.90 -0.74 17.94
C VAL A 244 4.85 -0.76 16.42
N ASN A 245 5.56 0.16 15.75
CA ASN A 245 5.53 0.24 14.29
C ASN A 245 6.15 -1.00 13.62
N ALA A 246 7.28 -1.49 14.13
CA ALA A 246 7.90 -2.72 13.63
C ALA A 246 6.98 -3.93 13.86
N THR A 247 6.33 -4.02 15.02
CA THR A 247 5.39 -5.09 15.35
C THR A 247 4.19 -5.10 14.41
N VAL A 248 3.58 -3.93 14.16
CA VAL A 248 2.44 -3.80 13.25
C VAL A 248 2.82 -4.22 11.83
N ILE A 249 3.95 -3.72 11.31
CA ILE A 249 4.41 -4.07 9.95
C ILE A 249 4.69 -5.56 9.83
N LEU A 250 5.49 -6.14 10.73
CA LEU A 250 5.86 -7.55 10.65
C LEU A 250 4.64 -8.47 10.85
N ARG A 251 3.74 -8.13 11.77
CA ARG A 251 2.50 -8.89 11.97
C ARG A 251 1.63 -8.86 10.71
N SER A 252 1.51 -7.72 10.04
CA SER A 252 0.79 -7.63 8.76
C SER A 252 1.45 -8.46 7.66
N LEU A 253 2.79 -8.45 7.57
CA LEU A 253 3.51 -9.29 6.60
C LEU A 253 3.32 -10.79 6.87
N LEU A 254 3.41 -11.22 8.13
CA LEU A 254 3.18 -12.60 8.54
C LEU A 254 1.73 -13.03 8.35
N LEU A 255 0.76 -12.13 8.54
CA LEU A 255 -0.64 -12.36 8.19
C LEU A 255 -0.78 -12.61 6.68
N LEU A 256 -0.16 -11.77 5.84
CA LEU A 256 -0.16 -11.98 4.38
C LEU A 256 0.50 -13.31 3.99
N GLN A 257 1.58 -13.71 4.68
CA GLN A 257 2.19 -15.03 4.49
C GLN A 257 1.21 -16.17 4.84
N GLY A 258 0.49 -16.05 5.95
CA GLY A 258 -0.52 -17.01 6.36
C GLY A 258 -1.68 -17.11 5.37
N LEU A 259 -2.15 -15.97 4.86
CA LEU A 259 -3.14 -15.93 3.79
C LEU A 259 -2.60 -16.58 2.51
N ALA A 260 -1.35 -16.33 2.13
CA ALA A 260 -0.73 -16.98 0.99
C ALA A 260 -0.71 -18.51 1.15
N LEU A 261 -0.44 -19.02 2.36
CA LEU A 261 -0.53 -20.44 2.68
C LEU A 261 -1.97 -20.97 2.54
N VAL A 262 -2.98 -20.25 3.05
CA VAL A 262 -4.40 -20.63 2.88
C VAL A 262 -4.75 -20.73 1.39
N HIS A 263 -4.38 -19.73 0.59
CA HIS A 263 -4.63 -19.75 -0.86
C HIS A 263 -3.86 -20.88 -1.56
N TYR A 264 -2.66 -21.22 -1.10
CA TYR A 264 -1.91 -22.37 -1.59
C TYR A 264 -2.67 -23.68 -1.35
N PHE A 265 -3.20 -23.88 -0.14
CA PHE A 265 -4.01 -25.05 0.20
C PHE A 265 -5.27 -25.14 -0.64
N MET A 266 -6.06 -24.06 -0.70
CA MET A 266 -7.31 -24.02 -1.48
C MET A 266 -7.06 -24.37 -2.95
N HIS A 267 -5.96 -23.85 -3.51
CA HIS A 267 -5.58 -24.17 -4.89
C HIS A 267 -5.15 -25.63 -5.07
N ARG A 268 -4.34 -26.18 -4.16
CA ARG A 268 -3.90 -27.59 -4.23
C ARG A 268 -5.07 -28.56 -4.12
N MET A 269 -6.07 -28.23 -3.30
CA MET A 269 -7.32 -28.98 -3.18
C MET A 269 -8.28 -28.76 -4.37
N LYS A 270 -7.92 -27.91 -5.33
CA LYS A 270 -8.76 -27.53 -6.49
C LYS A 270 -10.15 -27.01 -6.06
N LEU A 271 -10.22 -26.33 -4.93
CA LEU A 271 -11.48 -25.78 -4.41
C LEU A 271 -11.94 -24.59 -5.27
N PRO A 272 -13.26 -24.40 -5.41
CA PRO A 272 -13.81 -23.31 -6.21
C PRO A 272 -13.47 -21.95 -5.59
N GLY A 273 -13.48 -20.90 -6.42
CA GLY A 273 -13.13 -19.55 -6.00
C GLY A 273 -14.00 -19.02 -4.85
N ILE A 274 -15.27 -19.40 -4.79
CA ILE A 274 -16.18 -19.00 -3.72
C ILE A 274 -15.76 -19.55 -2.35
N VAL A 275 -15.30 -20.80 -2.29
CA VAL A 275 -14.79 -21.41 -1.05
C VAL A 275 -13.49 -20.72 -0.64
N THR A 276 -12.62 -20.42 -1.61
CA THR A 276 -11.39 -19.66 -1.34
C THR A 276 -11.71 -18.28 -0.77
N PHE A 277 -12.71 -17.58 -1.31
CA PHE A 277 -13.14 -16.28 -0.82
C PHE A 277 -13.60 -16.31 0.65
N PHE A 278 -14.50 -17.25 0.99
CA PHE A 278 -14.93 -17.39 2.39
C PHE A 278 -13.76 -17.82 3.29
N ALA A 279 -12.87 -18.70 2.83
CA ALA A 279 -11.68 -19.07 3.59
C ALA A 279 -10.77 -17.86 3.85
N THR A 280 -10.60 -16.94 2.89
CA THR A 280 -9.88 -15.68 3.07
C THR A 280 -10.54 -14.81 4.13
N ILE A 281 -11.87 -14.66 4.11
CA ILE A 281 -12.61 -13.88 5.12
C ILE A 281 -12.42 -14.49 6.52
N PHE A 282 -12.61 -15.81 6.65
CA PHE A 282 -12.42 -16.50 7.93
C PHE A 282 -10.96 -16.40 8.42
N ALA A 283 -9.98 -16.50 7.52
CA ALA A 283 -8.57 -16.32 7.88
C ALA A 283 -8.26 -14.88 8.34
N LEU A 284 -8.87 -13.87 7.72
CA LEU A 284 -8.76 -12.48 8.19
C LEU A 284 -9.42 -12.29 9.56
N LEU A 285 -10.60 -12.86 9.79
CA LEU A 285 -11.27 -12.82 11.09
C LEU A 285 -10.43 -13.50 12.18
N LEU A 286 -9.77 -14.60 11.83
CA LEU A 286 -8.84 -15.35 12.68
C LEU A 286 -7.39 -14.90 12.49
N SER A 287 -7.16 -13.59 12.31
CA SER A 287 -5.85 -13.03 11.94
C SER A 287 -4.70 -13.49 12.83
N GLN A 288 -4.93 -13.70 14.14
CA GLN A 288 -3.96 -14.21 15.09
C GLN A 288 -3.50 -15.62 14.70
N ILE A 289 -4.46 -16.51 14.42
CA ILE A 289 -4.19 -17.90 13.99
C ILE A 289 -3.52 -17.89 12.61
N THR A 290 -4.01 -17.07 11.68
CA THR A 290 -3.43 -16.98 10.34
C THR A 290 -2.00 -16.42 10.37
N THR A 291 -1.68 -15.49 11.27
CA THR A 291 -0.31 -15.02 11.49
C THR A 291 0.59 -16.17 11.96
N LEU A 292 0.12 -17.00 12.90
CA LEU A 292 0.85 -18.19 13.35
C LEU A 292 1.08 -19.17 12.19
N LEU A 293 0.07 -19.41 11.35
CA LEU A 293 0.22 -20.23 10.14
C LEU A 293 1.31 -19.67 9.22
N GLY A 294 1.40 -18.34 9.08
CA GLY A 294 2.45 -17.68 8.30
C GLY A 294 3.85 -17.94 8.86
N ILE A 295 4.02 -17.87 10.18
CA ILE A 295 5.28 -18.18 10.87
C ILE A 295 5.67 -19.64 10.64
N LEU A 296 4.71 -20.57 10.83
CA LEU A 296 4.93 -21.99 10.67
C LEU A 296 5.27 -22.36 9.21
N ASP A 297 4.66 -21.69 8.22
CA ASP A 297 4.97 -21.88 6.81
C ASP A 297 6.42 -21.55 6.49
N ILE A 298 6.92 -20.43 7.01
CA ILE A 298 8.30 -20.00 6.79
C ILE A 298 9.27 -20.96 7.53
N GLY A 299 8.97 -21.30 8.78
CA GLY A 299 9.88 -22.04 9.65
C GLY A 299 10.02 -23.51 9.30
N MET A 300 8.90 -24.17 8.98
CA MET A 300 8.86 -25.60 8.68
C MET A 300 8.73 -25.93 7.19
N ASN A 301 8.52 -24.90 6.36
CA ASN A 301 8.22 -25.07 4.94
C ASN A 301 7.03 -26.02 4.70
N ILE A 302 5.89 -25.72 5.34
CA ILE A 302 4.67 -26.55 5.32
C ILE A 302 4.28 -26.96 3.89
N ARG A 303 4.41 -26.04 2.91
CA ARG A 303 4.09 -26.29 1.50
C ARG A 303 4.83 -27.49 0.90
N ALA A 304 6.05 -27.79 1.34
CA ALA A 304 6.86 -28.90 0.84
C ALA A 304 6.35 -30.27 1.31
N TRP A 305 5.73 -30.34 2.49
CA TRP A 305 5.19 -31.59 3.04
C TRP A 305 3.96 -32.04 2.26
N ILE A 306 3.07 -31.09 1.95
CA ILE A 306 1.86 -31.29 1.13
C ILE A 306 2.21 -31.60 -0.34
N GLY A 307 3.44 -31.28 -0.76
CA GLY A 307 3.96 -31.61 -2.08
C GLY A 307 4.23 -33.10 -2.27
N LYS A 308 4.66 -33.79 -1.21
CA LYS A 308 5.22 -35.15 -1.27
C LYS A 308 4.18 -36.28 -1.27
N ASP A 309 2.98 -36.04 -0.75
CA ASP A 309 1.96 -37.11 -0.61
C ASP A 309 1.32 -37.58 -1.93
N ASN A 310 1.65 -36.93 -3.06
CA ASN A 310 1.21 -37.38 -4.40
C ASN A 310 2.28 -38.17 -5.18
N LEU A 311 3.44 -38.48 -4.59
CA LEU A 311 4.45 -39.37 -5.19
C LEU A 311 4.26 -40.85 -4.78
N LYS A 312 3.17 -41.17 -4.08
CA LYS A 312 2.77 -42.53 -3.71
C LYS A 312 1.34 -42.85 -4.19
N LYS A 313 1.11 -42.70 -5.48
CA LYS A 313 0.07 -43.43 -6.22
C LYS A 313 0.67 -43.95 -7.50
#